data_AF-A0A250F8I1-F1
#
_entry.id   AF-A0A250F8I1-F1
#
_cell.length_a   1.000
_cell.length_b   1.000
_cell.length_c   1.000
_cell.angle_alpha   90.00
_cell.angle_beta   90.00
_cell.angle_gamma   90.00
#
_symmetry.space_group_name_H-M   'P 1'
#
loop_
_entity.id
_entity.type
_entity.pdbx_description
1 polymer ?
#
loop_
_entity_poly.entity_id
_entity_poly.type
_entity_poly.pdbx_seq_one_letter_code
_entity_poly.pdbx_strand_id
1 'polypeptide(L)'
;MKKFLTFVFLAFFGVMAYAQDAEISFKAEEIDYGNIKQGADGVRVFEFTNTGKAPLVITNVASSCGCTVPSWTNQPVAPGAKGKIEVKYDTNRVGPISKTITVTSNAKTNPVKGLRIRGNVQ
;
A
#
# COMPACT_ATOMS: atom_id res chain seq x y z
N MET A 1 -47.00 -22.57 42.93
CA MET A 1 -45.58 -23.02 42.94
C MET A 1 -45.44 -24.03 41.80
N LYS A 2 -44.66 -23.91 40.73
CA LYS A 2 -43.42 -23.18 40.43
C LYS A 2 -43.48 -22.74 38.95
N LYS A 3 -43.61 -21.42 38.78
CA LYS A 3 -42.86 -20.60 37.82
C LYS A 3 -42.93 -21.00 36.33
N PHE A 4 -43.91 -20.40 35.68
CA PHE A 4 -43.98 -19.99 34.28
C PHE A 4 -42.82 -19.07 33.85
N LEU A 5 -41.56 -19.46 34.10
CA LEU A 5 -40.42 -18.53 34.08
C LEU A 5 -39.12 -19.20 33.62
N THR A 6 -38.97 -19.50 32.33
CA THR A 6 -37.69 -19.32 31.60
C THR A 6 -37.89 -19.46 30.07
N PHE A 7 -38.77 -18.63 29.52
CA PHE A 7 -38.44 -17.98 28.24
C PHE A 7 -37.17 -17.13 28.49
N VAL A 8 -36.32 -16.98 27.47
CA VAL A 8 -35.08 -16.18 27.48
C VAL A 8 -33.83 -16.91 28.02
N PHE A 9 -33.37 -17.91 27.28
CA PHE A 9 -31.93 -18.20 27.17
C PHE A 9 -31.50 -18.31 25.70
N LEU A 10 -32.16 -17.53 24.82
CA LEU A 10 -31.53 -17.09 23.58
C LEU A 10 -30.56 -15.99 24.00
N ALA A 11 -29.43 -16.43 24.57
CA ALA A 11 -28.33 -15.56 24.89
C ALA A 11 -28.06 -14.71 23.65
N PHE A 12 -28.21 -13.42 23.87
CA PHE A 12 -27.83 -12.33 23.01
C PHE A 12 -26.35 -12.49 22.67
N PHE A 13 -26.01 -13.44 21.79
CA PHE A 13 -24.75 -13.44 21.06
C PHE A 13 -24.89 -12.29 20.06
N GLY A 14 -24.82 -11.07 20.58
CA GLY A 14 -24.48 -9.91 19.79
C GLY A 14 -23.12 -10.23 19.20
N VAL A 15 -23.13 -10.71 17.96
CA VAL A 15 -21.93 -10.77 17.14
C VAL A 15 -21.54 -9.30 16.98
N MET A 16 -20.65 -8.83 17.85
CA MET A 16 -19.93 -7.58 17.64
C MET A 16 -19.08 -7.85 16.39
N ALA A 17 -19.67 -7.59 15.23
CA ALA A 17 -18.97 -7.57 13.96
C ALA A 17 -18.02 -6.38 14.02
N TYR A 18 -16.84 -6.58 14.60
CA TYR A 18 -15.74 -5.65 14.43
C TYR A 18 -15.47 -5.59 12.93
N ALA A 19 -15.77 -4.45 12.30
CA ALA A 19 -15.41 -4.21 10.91
C ALA A 19 -13.91 -4.53 10.78
N GLN A 20 -13.59 -5.52 9.95
CA GLN A 20 -12.21 -5.86 9.67
C GLN A 20 -11.68 -4.81 8.71
N ASP A 21 -10.65 -4.09 9.15
CA ASP A 21 -10.05 -3.01 8.36
C ASP A 21 -8.88 -3.54 7.56
N ALA A 22 -8.66 -3.00 6.35
CA ALA A 22 -7.42 -3.19 5.62
C ALA A 22 -6.37 -2.21 6.14
N GLU A 23 -5.11 -2.64 6.21
CA GLU A 23 -3.99 -1.77 6.57
C GLU A 23 -2.79 -2.07 5.69
N ILE A 24 -2.04 -1.04 5.32
CA ILE A 24 -0.88 -1.16 4.44
C ILE A 24 0.39 -0.75 5.18
N SER A 25 1.40 -1.61 5.16
CA SER A 25 2.73 -1.31 5.70
C SER A 25 3.78 -1.50 4.62
N PHE A 26 4.55 -0.45 4.34
CA PHE A 26 5.65 -0.49 3.39
C PHE A 26 6.95 -0.87 4.09
N LYS A 27 7.75 -1.71 3.43
CA LYS A 27 9.11 -2.05 3.89
C LYS A 27 10.03 -0.83 3.89
N ALA A 28 9.84 0.06 2.93
CA ALA A 28 10.51 1.35 2.83
C ALA A 28 9.54 2.35 2.21
N GLU A 29 9.56 3.59 2.71
CA GLU A 29 8.77 4.70 2.14
C GLU A 29 9.62 5.61 1.24
N GLU A 30 10.93 5.42 1.23
CA GLU A 30 11.89 6.11 0.36
C GLU A 30 12.86 5.08 -0.23
N ILE A 31 13.17 5.23 -1.53
CA ILE A 31 14.23 4.49 -2.20
C ILE A 31 15.23 5.49 -2.80
N ASP A 32 16.49 5.39 -2.39
CA ASP A 32 17.59 6.13 -2.99
C ASP A 32 18.23 5.29 -4.10
N TYR A 33 18.32 5.88 -5.30
CA TYR A 33 19.00 5.29 -6.44
C TYR A 33 20.51 5.45 -6.32
N GLY A 34 20.98 6.36 -5.46
CA GLY A 34 22.35 6.83 -5.43
C GLY A 34 22.70 7.60 -6.71
N ASN A 35 23.96 7.49 -7.12
CA ASN A 35 24.43 8.01 -8.39
C ASN A 35 24.34 6.90 -9.45
N ILE A 36 23.56 7.13 -10.50
CA ILE A 36 23.40 6.19 -11.62
C ILE A 36 23.80 6.86 -12.93
N LYS A 37 24.29 6.06 -13.88
CA LYS A 37 24.68 6.55 -15.21
C LYS A 37 23.44 6.91 -16.03
N GLN A 38 23.57 7.91 -16.90
CA GLN A 38 22.57 8.15 -17.94
C GLN A 38 22.27 6.86 -18.73
N GLY A 39 20.97 6.56 -18.91
CA GLY A 39 20.51 5.36 -19.61
C GLY A 39 20.61 4.05 -18.82
N ALA A 40 20.98 4.09 -17.54
CA ALA A 40 20.95 2.93 -16.66
C ALA A 40 19.52 2.42 -16.39
N ASP A 41 19.39 1.25 -15.77
CA ASP A 41 18.08 0.74 -15.35
C ASP A 41 17.48 1.60 -14.23
N GLY A 42 16.33 2.20 -14.54
CA GLY A 42 15.56 3.06 -13.64
C GLY A 42 14.51 2.34 -12.80
N VAL A 43 14.46 1.01 -12.80
CA VAL A 43 13.45 0.24 -12.04
C VAL A 43 13.79 0.16 -10.55
N ARG A 44 12.82 0.45 -9.69
CA ARG A 44 12.84 0.18 -8.25
C ARG A 44 11.49 -0.35 -7.79
N VAL A 45 11.49 -1.08 -6.68
CA VAL A 45 10.29 -1.76 -6.16
C VAL A 45 10.06 -1.39 -4.70
N PHE A 46 8.88 -0.86 -4.41
CA PHE A 46 8.36 -0.76 -3.07
C PHE A 46 7.60 -2.04 -2.72
N GLU A 47 8.08 -2.76 -1.71
CA GLU A 47 7.39 -3.91 -1.14
C GLU A 47 6.47 -3.45 -0.01
N PHE A 48 5.26 -3.98 0.03
CA PHE A 48 4.33 -3.73 1.13
C PHE A 48 3.68 -5.02 1.61
N THR A 49 3.12 -4.97 2.81
CA THR A 49 2.36 -6.06 3.42
C THR A 49 0.99 -5.52 3.84
N ASN A 50 -0.07 -6.31 3.61
CA ASN A 50 -1.36 -6.03 4.22
C ASN A 50 -1.30 -6.45 5.70
N THR A 51 -1.19 -5.48 6.61
CA THR A 51 -1.15 -5.73 8.06
C THR A 51 -2.53 -5.69 8.70
N GLY A 52 -3.58 -5.51 7.90
CA GLY A 52 -4.96 -5.46 8.34
C GLY A 52 -5.60 -6.84 8.47
N LYS A 53 -6.92 -6.83 8.68
CA LYS A 53 -7.76 -8.04 8.79
C LYS A 53 -8.69 -8.23 7.59
N ALA A 54 -8.84 -7.22 6.73
CA ALA A 54 -9.58 -7.32 5.47
C ALA A 54 -8.64 -7.25 4.26
N PRO A 55 -9.07 -7.70 3.05
CA PRO A 55 -8.31 -7.55 1.83
C PRO A 55 -7.98 -6.08 1.51
N LEU A 56 -6.71 -5.83 1.22
CA LEU A 56 -6.19 -4.53 0.82
C LEU A 56 -6.26 -4.39 -0.69
N VAL A 57 -6.84 -3.30 -1.17
CA VAL A 57 -6.98 -2.96 -2.59
C VAL A 57 -6.30 -1.63 -2.83
N ILE A 58 -5.31 -1.61 -3.72
CA ILE A 58 -4.73 -0.37 -4.25
C ILE A 58 -5.58 0.07 -5.44
N THR A 59 -6.22 1.23 -5.31
CA THR A 59 -7.12 1.76 -6.33
C THR A 59 -6.40 2.66 -7.33
N ASN A 60 -5.27 3.27 -6.93
CA ASN A 60 -4.48 4.10 -7.81
C ASN A 60 -3.02 4.19 -7.36
N VAL A 61 -2.11 4.29 -8.33
CA VAL A 61 -0.72 4.69 -8.10
C VAL A 61 -0.34 5.72 -9.15
N ALA A 62 -0.02 6.94 -8.69
CA ALA A 62 0.30 8.06 -9.55
C ALA A 62 1.65 8.68 -9.18
N SER A 63 2.44 9.06 -10.19
CA SER A 63 3.71 9.75 -10.03
C SER A 63 3.55 11.26 -10.23
N SER A 64 4.40 12.06 -9.58
CA SER A 64 4.36 13.53 -9.68
C SER A 64 4.79 14.10 -11.04
N CYS A 65 5.42 13.30 -11.91
CA CYS A 65 5.80 13.66 -13.28
C CYS A 65 5.64 12.42 -14.17
N GLY A 66 5.42 12.63 -15.48
CA GLY A 66 5.43 11.54 -16.48
C GLY A 66 6.80 10.86 -16.68
N CYS A 67 7.82 11.24 -15.90
CA CYS A 67 9.15 10.64 -15.91
C CYS A 67 9.27 9.38 -15.05
N THR A 68 8.14 8.89 -14.55
CA THR A 68 8.06 7.75 -13.64
C THR A 68 6.83 6.93 -13.97
N VAL A 69 7.01 5.68 -14.36
CA VAL A 69 5.90 4.77 -14.71
C VAL A 69 5.69 3.78 -13.58
N PRO A 70 4.58 3.87 -12.82
CA PRO A 70 4.26 2.90 -11.80
C PRO A 70 3.53 1.67 -12.37
N SER A 71 3.81 0.51 -11.79
CA SER A 71 3.05 -0.74 -11.97
C SER A 71 2.86 -1.38 -10.59
N TRP A 72 1.72 -2.00 -10.31
CA TRP A 72 1.45 -2.53 -8.97
C TRP A 72 0.60 -3.80 -8.97
N THR A 73 0.50 -4.39 -7.78
CA THR A 73 -0.39 -5.52 -7.53
C THR A 73 -1.86 -5.07 -7.60
N ASN A 74 -2.52 -5.32 -8.74
CA ASN A 74 -3.91 -4.90 -9.02
C ASN A 74 -4.97 -5.85 -8.45
N GLN A 75 -4.55 -6.97 -7.84
CA GLN A 75 -5.45 -7.90 -7.16
C GLN A 75 -5.55 -7.56 -5.68
N PRO A 76 -6.70 -7.83 -5.03
CA PRO A 76 -6.82 -7.70 -3.58
C PRO A 76 -5.74 -8.51 -2.86
N VAL A 77 -4.99 -7.86 -1.97
CA VAL A 77 -3.92 -8.48 -1.18
C VAL A 77 -4.52 -8.97 0.14
N ALA A 78 -4.52 -10.28 0.34
CA ALA A 78 -5.06 -10.90 1.56
C ALA A 78 -4.30 -10.45 2.83
N PRO A 79 -4.93 -10.51 4.02
CA PRO A 79 -4.26 -10.27 5.30
C PRO A 79 -2.95 -11.05 5.44
N GLY A 80 -1.87 -10.39 5.84
CA GLY A 80 -0.52 -10.95 5.97
C GLY A 80 0.22 -11.18 4.65
N ALA A 81 -0.45 -11.08 3.50
CA ALA A 81 0.18 -11.23 2.20
C ALA A 81 0.94 -9.96 1.79
N LYS A 82 1.92 -10.14 0.90
CA LYS A 82 2.76 -9.08 0.37
C LYS A 82 2.32 -8.68 -1.03
N GLY A 83 2.51 -7.41 -1.35
CA GLY A 83 2.37 -6.86 -2.68
C GLY A 83 3.58 -5.98 -3.05
N LYS A 84 3.60 -5.55 -4.30
CA LYS A 84 4.69 -4.74 -4.86
C LYS A 84 4.14 -3.58 -5.67
N ILE A 85 4.86 -2.46 -5.62
CA ILE A 85 4.72 -1.31 -6.50
C ILE A 85 6.07 -1.10 -7.17
N GLU A 86 6.14 -1.43 -8.45
CA GLU A 86 7.29 -1.15 -9.30
C GLU A 86 7.21 0.28 -9.83
N VAL A 87 8.34 0.94 -9.88
CA VAL A 87 8.48 2.33 -10.31
C VAL A 87 9.68 2.39 -11.24
N LYS A 88 9.47 2.86 -12.47
CA LYS A 88 10.55 3.06 -13.44
C LYS A 88 10.80 4.54 -13.70
N TYR A 89 11.94 5.06 -13.27
CA TYR A 89 12.39 6.41 -13.59
C TYR A 89 13.04 6.50 -14.98
N ASP A 90 12.81 7.60 -15.69
CA ASP A 90 13.47 7.91 -16.96
C ASP A 90 14.91 8.40 -16.73
N THR A 91 15.87 7.48 -16.79
CA THR A 91 17.31 7.73 -16.57
C THR A 91 17.99 8.47 -17.72
N ASN A 92 17.27 8.90 -18.77
CA ASN A 92 17.82 9.85 -19.74
C ASN A 92 17.79 11.29 -19.23
N ARG A 93 17.08 11.55 -18.12
CA ARG A 93 17.02 12.86 -17.47
C ARG A 93 18.16 13.01 -16.47
N VAL A 94 19.28 13.53 -16.97
CA VAL A 94 20.47 13.88 -16.19
C VAL A 94 20.13 14.89 -15.09
N GLY A 95 20.71 14.70 -13.90
CA GLY A 95 20.53 15.56 -12.73
C GLY A 95 19.83 14.87 -11.55
N PRO A 96 19.46 15.65 -10.52
CA PRO A 96 18.91 15.11 -9.28
C PRO A 96 17.52 14.49 -9.48
N ILE A 97 17.33 13.33 -8.87
CA ILE A 97 16.04 12.65 -8.75
C ILE A 97 15.44 13.05 -7.41
N SER A 98 14.20 13.54 -7.44
CA SER A 98 13.38 13.78 -6.24
C SER A 98 11.92 13.72 -6.68
N LYS A 99 11.29 12.56 -6.56
CA LYS A 99 9.91 12.32 -6.99
C LYS A 99 9.09 11.65 -5.91
N THR A 100 7.78 11.87 -6.00
CA THR A 100 6.80 11.27 -5.12
C THR A 100 5.87 10.39 -5.94
N ILE A 101 5.59 9.19 -5.42
CA ILE A 101 4.63 8.23 -5.91
C ILE A 101 3.50 8.18 -4.90
N THR A 102 2.32 8.64 -5.29
CA THR A 102 1.12 8.64 -4.47
C THR A 102 0.35 7.35 -4.69
N VAL A 103 0.17 6.59 -3.61
CA VAL A 103 -0.59 5.34 -3.57
C VAL A 103 -1.92 5.61 -2.87
N THR A 104 -3.02 5.27 -3.54
CA THR A 104 -4.37 5.32 -2.96
C THR A 104 -4.88 3.90 -2.76
N SER A 105 -5.45 3.63 -1.59
CA SER A 105 -5.97 2.31 -1.21
C SER A 105 -7.19 2.41 -0.29
N ASN A 106 -7.81 1.26 0.00
CA ASN A 106 -8.84 1.14 1.04
C ASN A 106 -8.28 0.95 2.46
N ALA A 107 -6.98 1.19 2.68
CA ALA A 107 -6.40 1.11 4.01
C ALA A 107 -7.06 2.14 4.95
N LYS A 108 -7.38 1.74 6.17
CA LYS A 108 -8.01 2.62 7.16
C LYS A 108 -7.05 3.69 7.64
N THR A 109 -5.82 3.31 7.95
CA THR A 109 -4.78 4.25 8.38
C THR A 109 -4.03 4.73 7.15
N ASN A 110 -4.23 6.00 6.77
CA ASN A 110 -3.63 6.64 5.59
C ASN A 110 -4.05 6.00 4.25
N PRO A 111 -5.32 6.17 3.83
CA PRO A 111 -5.79 5.67 2.53
C PRO A 111 -5.02 6.27 1.35
N VAL A 112 -4.35 7.41 1.54
CA VAL A 112 -3.43 8.02 0.57
C VAL A 112 -2.03 8.10 1.19
N LYS A 113 -1.06 7.48 0.55
CA LYS A 113 0.33 7.38 1.02
C LYS A 113 1.30 7.86 -0.05
N GLY A 114 2.19 8.77 0.31
CA GLY A 114 3.27 9.23 -0.57
C GLY A 114 4.55 8.43 -0.32
N LEU A 115 5.10 7.81 -1.36
CA LEU A 115 6.40 7.16 -1.38
C LEU A 115 7.40 8.02 -2.14
N ARG A 116 8.67 8.04 -1.74
CA ARG A 116 9.69 8.91 -2.32
C ARG A 116 10.74 8.13 -3.09
N ILE A 117 11.17 8.66 -4.23
CA ILE A 117 12.40 8.23 -4.88
C ILE A 117 13.36 9.41 -4.97
N ARG A 118 14.64 9.13 -4.73
CA ARG A 118 15.72 10.12 -4.81
C ARG A 118 16.97 9.54 -5.45
N GLY A 119 17.94 10.39 -5.76
CA GLY A 119 19.22 10.00 -6.33
C GLY A 119 19.75 11.07 -7.29
N ASN A 120 20.66 10.69 -8.18
CA ASN A 120 21.22 11.56 -9.19
C ASN A 120 21.60 10.76 -10.45
N VAL A 121 21.19 11.25 -11.61
CA VAL A 121 21.65 10.73 -12.91
C VAL A 121 22.83 11.58 -13.38
N GLN A 122 23.93 10.94 -13.79
CA GLN A 122 25.15 11.61 -14.28
C GLN A 122 25.81 10.87 -15.44
#